data_AF-A0A8K0CMG2-F1
#
_entry.id   AF-A0A8K0CMG2-F1
#
_cell.length_a   1.000
_cell.length_b   1.000
_cell.length_c   1.000
_cell.angle_alpha   90.00
_cell.angle_beta   90.00
_cell.angle_gamma   90.00
#
_symmetry.space_group_name_H-M   'P 1'
#
loop_
_entity.id
_entity.type
_entity.pdbx_description
1 polymer ?
#
loop_
_entity_poly.entity_id
_entity_poly.type
_entity_poly.pdbx_seq_one_letter_code
_entity_poly.pdbx_strand_id
1 'polypeptide(L)'
;MQAANETIAQYTVALRKLSSTCNFVYPEPTCKKSIAQVFLQAQFIRGLSDPTIREKLLQEKDLTFGNATKIALALEASKLGNRVLSSSTEGEVNKSLYQNLLDVKILQVKIQSTPIESPTKLNLK
;
A
#
# COMPACT_ATOMS: atom_id res chain seq x y z
N MET A 1 -13.53 3.64 0.49
CA MET A 1 -12.98 3.42 -0.88
C MET A 1 -11.99 4.54 -1.16
N GLN A 2 -11.01 4.31 -2.03
CA GLN A 2 -10.06 5.32 -2.48
C GLN A 2 -10.79 6.48 -3.15
N ALA A 3 -10.50 7.71 -2.74
CA ALA A 3 -11.10 8.90 -3.37
C ALA A 3 -10.50 9.16 -4.76
N ALA A 4 -11.21 9.92 -5.61
CA ALA A 4 -10.83 10.12 -7.02
C ALA A 4 -9.41 10.67 -7.24
N ASN A 5 -8.92 11.52 -6.32
CA ASN A 5 -7.59 12.14 -6.39
C ASN A 5 -6.64 11.66 -5.28
N GLU A 6 -7.01 10.59 -4.59
CA GLU A 6 -6.17 10.01 -3.53
C GLU A 6 -5.17 9.03 -4.14
N THR A 7 -3.89 9.14 -3.79
CA THR A 7 -2.88 8.17 -4.23
C THR A 7 -3.03 6.84 -3.49
N ILE A 8 -2.48 5.77 -4.05
CA ILE A 8 -2.50 4.46 -3.38
C ILE A 8 -1.77 4.52 -2.03
N ALA A 9 -0.71 5.32 -1.92
CA ALA A 9 -0.01 5.53 -0.66
C ALA A 9 -0.90 6.20 0.40
N GLN A 10 -1.60 7.28 0.04
CA GLN A 10 -2.53 7.98 0.92
C GLN A 10 -3.68 7.06 1.35
N TYR A 11 -4.29 6.35 0.40
CA TYR A 11 -5.35 5.38 0.66
C TYR A 11 -4.90 4.27 1.61
N THR A 12 -3.69 3.75 1.43
CA THR A 12 -3.11 2.71 2.31
C THR A 12 -2.97 3.20 3.75
N VAL A 13 -2.50 4.44 3.94
CA VAL A 13 -2.38 5.05 5.27
C VAL A 13 -3.74 5.28 5.90
N ALA A 14 -4.69 5.84 5.15
CA ALA A 14 -6.06 6.07 5.60
C ALA A 14 -6.74 4.75 6.03
N LEU A 15 -6.58 3.69 5.23
CA LEU A 15 -7.15 2.38 5.51
C LEU A 15 -6.53 1.74 6.77
N ARG A 16 -5.21 1.83 6.94
CA ARG A 16 -4.54 1.35 8.17
C ARG A 16 -5.02 2.11 9.39
N LYS A 17 -5.13 3.43 9.31
CA LYS A 17 -5.65 4.29 10.39
C LYS A 17 -7.10 3.95 10.74
N LEU A 18 -7.94 3.66 9.76
CA LEU A 18 -9.32 3.23 10.01
C LEU A 18 -9.37 1.86 10.71
N SER A 19 -8.47 0.96 10.36
CA SER A 19 -8.41 -0.37 10.96
C SER A 19 -7.85 -0.39 12.39
N SER A 20 -7.07 0.62 12.81
CA SER A 20 -6.44 0.61 14.13
C SER A 20 -7.43 0.77 15.28
N THR A 21 -8.65 1.24 15.00
CA THR A 21 -9.74 1.35 15.98
C THR A 21 -10.67 0.13 15.98
N CYS A 22 -10.41 -0.88 15.14
CA CYS A 22 -11.23 -2.07 15.04
C CYS A 22 -10.77 -3.14 16.04
N ASN A 23 -11.72 -3.69 16.80
CA ASN A 23 -11.49 -4.83 17.69
C ASN A 23 -11.59 -6.14 16.89
N PHE A 24 -10.52 -6.49 16.18
CA PHE A 24 -10.47 -7.76 15.45
C PHE A 24 -10.35 -8.93 16.44
N VAL A 25 -11.43 -9.68 16.62
CA VAL A 25 -11.50 -10.86 17.49
C VAL A 25 -11.32 -12.13 16.66
N TYR A 26 -10.43 -13.03 17.10
CA TYR A 26 -10.26 -14.34 16.48
C TYR A 26 -11.48 -15.23 16.78
N PRO A 27 -12.11 -15.85 15.76
CA PRO A 27 -13.23 -16.76 15.97
C PRO A 27 -12.79 -18.08 16.60
N GLU A 28 -11.51 -18.44 16.51
CA GLU A 28 -10.96 -19.69 17.03
C GLU A 28 -9.52 -19.46 17.55
N PRO A 29 -9.17 -19.92 18.76
CA PRO A 29 -7.82 -19.79 19.33
C PRO A 29 -6.70 -20.38 18.46
N THR A 30 -7.01 -21.36 17.61
CA THR A 30 -6.02 -22.01 16.73
C THR A 30 -5.79 -21.27 15.41
N CYS A 31 -6.56 -20.22 15.11
CA CYS A 31 -6.44 -19.49 13.87
C CYS A 31 -5.15 -18.65 13.82
N LYS A 32 -4.19 -19.08 13.01
CA LYS A 32 -2.90 -18.38 12.82
C LYS A 32 -2.99 -17.15 11.90
N LYS A 33 -4.14 -16.90 11.26
CA LYS A 33 -4.31 -15.80 10.30
C LYS A 33 -4.83 -14.56 11.00
N SER A 34 -4.06 -13.47 10.95
CA SER A 34 -4.51 -12.17 11.46
C SER A 34 -5.74 -11.68 10.68
N ILE A 35 -6.89 -11.57 11.36
CA ILE A 35 -8.14 -11.08 10.76
C ILE A 35 -8.00 -9.65 10.29
N ALA A 36 -7.25 -8.83 11.04
CA ALA A 36 -6.90 -7.49 10.62
C ALA A 36 -6.26 -7.48 9.23
N GLN A 37 -5.32 -8.40 8.97
CA GLN A 37 -4.64 -8.50 7.68
C GLN A 37 -5.58 -8.97 6.56
N VAL A 38 -6.44 -9.96 6.83
CA VAL A 38 -7.45 -10.44 5.86
C VAL A 38 -8.43 -9.33 5.51
N PHE A 39 -8.91 -8.60 6.51
CA PHE A 39 -9.81 -7.47 6.33
C PHE A 39 -9.13 -6.34 5.53
N LEU A 40 -7.93 -5.93 5.94
CA LEU A 40 -7.15 -4.90 5.25
C LEU A 40 -6.91 -5.26 3.78
N GLN A 41 -6.53 -6.51 3.51
CA GLN A 41 -6.36 -6.99 2.14
C GLN A 41 -7.65 -6.86 1.33
N ALA A 42 -8.76 -7.40 1.84
CA ALA A 42 -10.04 -7.40 1.13
C ALA A 42 -10.55 -5.98 0.88
N GLN A 43 -10.46 -5.10 1.88
CA GLN A 43 -10.87 -3.69 1.76
C GLN A 43 -9.96 -2.92 0.82
N PHE A 44 -8.65 -3.16 0.87
CA PHE A 44 -7.71 -2.54 -0.05
C PHE A 44 -8.08 -2.85 -1.49
N ILE A 45 -8.17 -4.14 -1.86
CA ILE A 45 -8.48 -4.56 -3.24
C ILE A 45 -9.83 -4.02 -3.69
N ARG A 46 -10.90 -4.19 -2.90
CA ARG A 46 -12.23 -3.70 -3.27
C ARG A 46 -12.30 -2.18 -3.39
N GLY A 47 -11.55 -1.46 -2.56
CA GLY A 47 -11.62 -0.01 -2.48
C GLY A 47 -10.69 0.74 -3.43
N LEU A 48 -9.78 0.08 -4.16
CA LEU A 48 -8.96 0.73 -5.18
C LEU A 48 -9.83 1.40 -6.25
N SER A 49 -9.43 2.57 -6.72
CA SER A 49 -10.14 3.29 -7.80
C SER A 49 -9.78 2.71 -9.17
N ASP A 50 -8.53 2.30 -9.37
CA ASP A 50 -8.02 1.79 -10.64
C ASP A 50 -8.44 0.33 -10.88
N PRO A 51 -9.28 0.03 -11.89
CA PRO A 51 -9.76 -1.33 -12.15
C PRO A 51 -8.65 -2.27 -12.63
N THR A 52 -7.68 -1.78 -13.42
CA THR A 52 -6.56 -2.61 -13.92
C THR A 52 -5.66 -3.08 -12.78
N ILE A 53 -5.37 -2.21 -11.81
CA ILE A 53 -4.59 -2.59 -10.62
C ILE A 53 -5.38 -3.63 -9.81
N ARG A 54 -6.67 -3.40 -9.61
CA ARG A 54 -7.55 -4.34 -8.89
C ARG A 54 -7.59 -5.72 -9.55
N GLU A 55 -7.78 -5.79 -10.86
CA GLU A 55 -7.75 -7.05 -11.62
C GLU A 55 -6.42 -7.77 -11.47
N LYS A 56 -5.30 -7.06 -11.59
CA LYS A 56 -3.97 -7.65 -11.42
C LYS A 56 -3.81 -8.26 -10.03
N LEU A 57 -4.23 -7.56 -8.97
CA LEU A 57 -4.18 -8.09 -7.60
C LEU A 57 -5.07 -9.32 -7.41
N LEU A 58 -6.23 -9.38 -8.06
CA LEU A 58 -7.14 -10.54 -7.96
C LEU A 58 -6.59 -11.80 -8.64
N GLN A 59 -5.63 -11.66 -9.56
CA GLN A 59 -4.96 -12.78 -10.22
C GLN A 59 -3.78 -13.35 -9.41
N GLU A 60 -3.31 -12.63 -8.38
CA GLU A 60 -2.17 -13.08 -7.57
C GLU A 60 -2.57 -14.19 -6.59
N LYS A 61 -1.79 -15.27 -6.57
CA LYS A 61 -1.95 -16.36 -5.59
C LYS A 61 -1.33 -15.99 -4.25
N ASP A 62 -1.98 -16.43 -3.16
CA ASP A 62 -1.50 -16.24 -1.79
C ASP A 62 -1.12 -14.79 -1.46
N LEU A 63 -1.85 -13.84 -2.05
CA LEU A 63 -1.61 -12.43 -1.89
C LEU A 63 -1.77 -12.05 -0.40
N THR A 64 -0.85 -11.24 0.10
CA THR A 64 -0.95 -10.62 1.43
C THR A 64 -1.24 -9.14 1.28
N PHE A 65 -1.79 -8.49 2.31
CA PHE A 65 -2.00 -7.03 2.27
C PHE A 65 -0.70 -6.28 1.94
N GLY A 66 0.43 -6.66 2.56
CA GLY A 66 1.73 -6.05 2.30
C GLY A 66 2.18 -6.20 0.84
N ASN A 67 2.06 -7.40 0.26
CA ASN A 67 2.40 -7.62 -1.14
C ASN A 67 1.44 -6.89 -2.08
N ALA A 68 0.14 -6.85 -1.75
CA ALA A 68 -0.86 -6.10 -2.51
C ALA A 68 -0.50 -4.61 -2.60
N THR A 69 -0.12 -3.99 -1.47
CA THR A 69 0.31 -2.59 -1.44
C THR A 69 1.57 -2.34 -2.28
N LYS A 70 2.56 -3.24 -2.23
CA LYS A 70 3.80 -3.11 -3.02
C LYS A 70 3.52 -3.17 -4.52
N ILE A 71 2.75 -4.16 -4.96
CA ILE A 71 2.37 -4.34 -6.37
C ILE A 71 1.58 -3.11 -6.85
N ALA A 72 0.60 -2.68 -6.06
CA ALA A 72 -0.24 -1.54 -6.40
C ALA A 72 0.59 -0.23 -6.55
N LEU A 73 1.50 0.05 -5.61
CA LEU A 73 2.39 1.20 -5.68
C LEU A 73 3.31 1.16 -6.90
N ALA A 74 3.86 -0.01 -7.22
CA ALA A 74 4.70 -0.18 -8.41
C ALA A 74 3.91 0.10 -9.70
N LEU A 75 2.66 -0.36 -9.78
CA LEU A 75 1.79 -0.14 -10.93
C LEU A 75 1.35 1.33 -11.04
N GLU A 76 1.01 1.99 -9.94
CA GLU A 76 0.72 3.43 -9.91
C GLU A 76 1.92 4.25 -10.41
N ALA A 77 3.12 3.97 -9.89
CA ALA A 77 4.35 4.61 -10.33
C ALA A 77 4.63 4.38 -11.83
N SER A 78 4.41 3.15 -12.32
CA SER A 78 4.60 2.81 -13.73
C SER A 78 3.62 3.56 -14.64
N LYS A 79 2.35 3.67 -14.23
CA LYS A 79 1.34 4.43 -14.96
C LYS A 79 1.65 5.92 -14.99
N LEU A 80 2.12 6.50 -13.88
CA LEU A 80 2.58 7.89 -13.82
C LEU A 80 3.79 8.11 -14.74
N GLY A 81 4.78 7.22 -14.71
CA GLY A 81 5.95 7.28 -15.60
C GLY A 81 5.57 7.22 -17.08
N ASN A 82 4.67 6.30 -17.45
CA ASN A 82 4.18 6.19 -18.82
C ASN A 82 3.42 7.43 -19.28
N ARG A 83 2.62 8.05 -18.40
CA ARG A 83 1.92 9.31 -18.72
C ARG A 83 2.92 10.42 -19.06
N VAL A 84 3.96 10.58 -18.23
CA VAL A 84 5.00 11.58 -18.45
C VAL A 84 5.74 11.32 -19.77
N LEU A 85 6.06 10.06 -20.08
CA LEU A 85 6.71 9.71 -21.35
C LEU A 85 5.80 10.00 -22.55
N SER A 86 4.51 9.65 -22.45
CA SER A 86 3.54 9.89 -23.53
C SER A 86 3.23 11.37 -23.75
N SER A 87 3.39 12.22 -22.73
CA SER A 87 3.26 13.67 -22.86
C SER A 87 4.55 14.37 -23.32
N SER A 88 5.67 13.64 -23.47
CA SER A 88 6.98 14.20 -23.82
C SER A 88 7.24 14.30 -25.33
N THR A 89 6.21 14.28 -26.17
CA THR A 89 6.33 14.78 -27.56
C THR A 89 6.31 16.31 -27.55
N GLU A 90 7.40 16.90 -27.07
CA GLU A 90 7.94 18.24 -27.34
C GLU A 90 8.96 18.54 -26.23
N GLY A 91 10.19 18.85 -26.63
CA GLY A 91 11.35 18.80 -25.76
C GLY A 91 11.33 19.84 -24.65
N GLU A 92 11.31 19.38 -23.41
CA GLU A 92 11.92 20.05 -22.25
C GLU A 92 12.02 19.03 -21.11
N VAL A 93 13.25 18.60 -20.79
CA VAL A 93 13.52 17.67 -19.67
C VAL A 93 13.22 18.40 -18.37
N ASN A 94 12.00 18.20 -17.85
CA ASN A 94 11.48 18.92 -16.70
C ASN A 94 12.20 18.49 -15.40
N LYS A 95 12.78 19.48 -14.70
CA LYS A 95 13.45 19.39 -13.38
C LYS A 95 12.60 18.67 -12.31
N SER A 96 11.29 18.60 -12.48
CA SER A 96 10.34 17.86 -11.64
C SER A 96 10.51 16.34 -11.69
N LEU A 97 11.06 15.77 -12.78
CA LEU A 97 11.35 14.34 -12.88
C LEU A 97 12.37 13.88 -11.84
N TYR A 98 13.45 14.65 -11.65
CA TYR A 98 14.46 14.34 -10.64
C TYR A 98 13.88 14.40 -9.23
N GLN A 99 13.00 15.37 -8.96
CA GLN A 99 12.38 15.50 -7.64
C GLN A 99 11.46 14.31 -7.33
N ASN A 100 10.62 13.91 -8.29
CA ASN A 100 9.71 12.76 -8.13
C ASN A 100 10.47 11.43 -7.98
N LEU A 101 11.59 11.24 -8.70
CA LEU A 101 12.46 10.06 -8.58
C LEU A 101 13.17 10.00 -7.21
N LEU A 102 13.58 11.14 -6.67
CA LEU A 102 14.15 11.24 -5.33
C LEU A 102 13.10 10.92 -4.26
N ASP A 103 11.88 11.42 -4.42
CA ASP A 103 10.78 11.16 -3.49
C ASP A 103 10.38 9.68 -3.46
N VAL A 104 10.34 9.00 -4.62
CA VAL A 104 10.09 7.55 -4.70
C VAL A 104 11.21 6.74 -4.02
N LYS A 105 12.48 7.11 -4.21
CA LYS A 105 13.61 6.45 -3.53
C LYS A 105 13.55 6.66 -2.01
N ILE A 106 13.21 7.85 -1.55
CA ILE A 106 13.07 8.15 -0.11
C ILE A 106 11.91 7.35 0.51
N LEU A 107 10.79 7.20 -0.21
CA LEU A 107 9.66 6.39 0.25
C LEU A 107 10.02 4.90 0.37
N GLN A 108 10.80 4.34 -0.57
CA GLN A 108 11.28 2.95 -0.50
C GLN A 108 12.20 2.71 0.71
N VAL A 109 13.09 3.66 1.02
CA VAL A 109 14.02 3.58 2.17
C VAL A 109 13.28 3.70 3.52
N LYS A 110 12.24 4.54 3.61
CA LYS A 110 11.44 4.70 4.84
C LYS A 110 10.60 3.46 5.20
N ILE A 111 10.21 2.66 4.21
CA ILE A 111 9.45 1.42 4.44
C ILE A 111 10.32 0.30 5.03
N GLN A 112 11.65 0.36 4.84
CA GLN A 112 12.60 -0.65 5.35
C GLN A 112 13.12 -0.37 6.78
N SER A 113 12.82 0.81 7.36
CA SER A 113 13.48 1.30 8.59
C SER A 113 12.58 1.41 9.82
N THR A 114 11.43 0.72 9.88
CA THR A 114 10.65 0.60 11.13
C THR A 114 10.71 -0.83 11.67
N PRO A 115 11.50 -1.08 12.73
CA PRO A 115 11.34 -2.27 13.56
C PRO A 115 9.96 -2.21 14.24
N ILE A 116 9.19 -3.28 14.12
CA ILE A 116 8.01 -3.49 14.95
C ILE A 116 8.55 -3.86 16.34
N GLU A 117 8.62 -2.90 17.26
CA GLU A 117 8.92 -3.19 18.65
C GLU A 117 7.83 -4.11 19.22
N SER A 118 8.27 -5.28 19.65
CA SER A 118 7.49 -6.23 20.44
C SER A 118 7.16 -5.61 21.81
N PRO A 119 5.90 -5.61 22.29
CA PRO A 119 5.61 -5.13 23.62
C PRO A 119 6.33 -6.01 24.66
N THR A 120 7.19 -5.35 25.42
CA THR A 120 8.02 -5.88 26.50
C THR A 120 7.16 -6.59 27.55
N LYS A 121 7.64 -7.75 28.02
CA LYS A 121 7.01 -8.53 29.10
C LYS A 121 6.86 -7.68 30.37
N LEU A 122 5.64 -7.58 30.89
CA LEU A 122 5.38 -7.07 32.23
C LEU A 122 5.77 -8.15 33.25
N ASN A 123 6.79 -7.86 34.05
CA ASN A 123 7.31 -8.74 35.10
C ASN A 123 6.30 -8.92 36.25
N LEU A 124 6.15 -10.16 36.68
CA LEU A 124 5.55 -10.54 37.97
C LEU A 124 6.34 -9.92 39.13
N LYS A 125 5.61 -9.40 40.11
CA LYS A 125 5.98 -9.45 41.53
C LYS A 125 4.79 -9.95 42.30
#